data_AF-A0A7S4MM50-F1
#
_entry.id   AF-A0A7S4MM50-F1
#
_cell.length_a   1.000
_cell.length_b   1.000
_cell.length_c   1.000
_cell.angle_alpha   90.00
_cell.angle_beta   90.00
_cell.angle_gamma   90.00
#
_symmetry.space_group_name_H-M   'P 1'
#
loop_
_entity.id
_entity.type
_entity.pdbx_description
1 polymer ?
#
loop_
_entity_poly.entity_id
_entity_poly.type
_entity_poly.pdbx_seq_one_letter_code
_entity_poly.pdbx_strand_id
1 'polypeptide(L)'
;PHTRDHHFHRFKKILSASQYTDSNEFVTLNGITTHRRFTTVTCIALLSRTIIWIAYDSGSIGTHHVSEQEISLLVRITRWRAHEGSIHSLVAVSKNKDTGSVWSSGEDAVVRIWNAQTTLEQRSFANRHAIDKLVVTQNHSSHVRVWSISSEESFVSVWNPSDFTCER
;
A
#
# COMPACT_ATOMS: atom_id res chain seq x y z
N PRO A 1 33.36 2.76 42.31
CA PRO A 1 32.91 1.71 41.36
C PRO A 1 31.37 1.58 41.43
N HIS A 2 30.71 1.74 40.26
CA HIS A 2 29.27 1.93 40.05
C HIS A 2 28.78 3.31 40.55
N THR A 3 28.04 4.15 39.82
CA THR A 3 26.94 3.93 38.87
C THR A 3 26.86 5.02 37.78
N ARG A 4 26.13 4.72 36.70
CA ARG A 4 25.71 5.57 35.56
C ARG A 4 24.86 6.77 36.00
N ASP A 5 24.88 7.85 35.20
CA ASP A 5 23.71 8.66 34.74
C ASP A 5 24.19 9.74 33.75
N HIS A 6 23.80 9.64 32.47
CA HIS A 6 22.73 10.41 31.82
C HIS A 6 22.99 11.92 31.65
N HIS A 7 23.54 12.30 30.49
CA HIS A 7 23.25 13.60 29.88
C HIS A 7 23.01 13.47 28.38
N PHE A 8 21.74 13.16 28.05
CA PHE A 8 21.08 13.50 26.79
C PHE A 8 21.13 15.02 26.60
N HIS A 9 21.94 15.55 25.68
CA HIS A 9 21.88 16.95 25.28
C HIS A 9 22.38 17.17 23.85
N ARG A 10 21.57 16.79 22.84
CA ARG A 10 21.55 17.47 21.53
C ARG A 10 20.35 17.08 20.65
N PHE A 11 19.14 17.22 21.19
CA PHE A 11 17.93 17.36 20.38
C PHE A 11 17.26 18.68 20.77
N LYS A 12 17.50 19.72 19.96
CA LYS A 12 16.70 20.95 19.89
C LYS A 12 17.27 21.82 18.79
N LYS A 13 16.80 21.63 17.56
CA LYS A 13 16.57 22.78 16.69
C LYS A 13 15.38 22.56 15.75
N ILE A 14 14.22 22.92 16.32
CA ILE A 14 13.16 23.69 15.67
C ILE A 14 12.32 22.93 14.62
N LEU A 15 11.30 22.22 15.14
CA LEU A 15 9.96 22.33 14.60
C LEU A 15 9.51 23.79 14.77
N SER A 16 9.19 24.47 13.68
CA SER A 16 8.36 25.67 13.73
C SER A 16 7.35 25.63 12.60
N ALA A 17 6.09 25.72 13.02
CA ALA A 17 4.93 26.16 12.27
C ALA A 17 4.46 25.25 11.14
N SER A 18 3.46 24.45 11.51
CA SER A 18 2.21 24.36 10.77
C SER A 18 1.87 25.68 10.07
N GLN A 19 1.91 25.68 8.75
CA GLN A 19 1.01 26.50 7.95
C GLN A 19 0.31 25.55 6.99
N TYR A 20 -0.96 25.30 7.31
CA TYR A 20 -1.93 24.91 6.33
C TYR A 20 -2.07 26.10 5.39
N THR A 21 -1.46 26.04 4.22
CA THR A 21 -1.72 26.97 3.13
C THR A 21 -2.24 26.16 1.95
N ASP A 22 -3.56 26.17 1.82
CA ASP A 22 -4.22 26.06 0.52
C ASP A 22 -3.64 27.15 -0.38
N SER A 23 -2.70 26.80 -1.25
CA SER A 23 -2.47 27.41 -2.56
C SER A 23 -1.19 26.88 -3.19
N ASN A 24 -1.24 26.74 -4.50
CA ASN A 24 -0.15 26.31 -5.38
C ASN A 24 1.12 27.16 -5.20
N GLU A 25 2.01 26.80 -4.27
CA GLU A 25 3.34 27.40 -4.22
C GLU A 25 4.31 26.67 -5.16
N PHE A 26 4.67 27.38 -6.23
CA PHE A 26 5.70 27.02 -7.18
C PHE A 26 7.07 27.37 -6.60
N VAL A 27 7.91 26.37 -6.35
CA VAL A 27 9.33 26.61 -6.04
C VAL A 27 10.15 26.33 -7.31
N THR A 28 10.49 27.40 -8.04
CA THR A 28 11.46 27.35 -9.13
C THR A 28 12.88 27.30 -8.56
N LEU A 29 13.53 26.14 -8.65
CA LEU A 29 14.97 25.99 -8.49
C LEU A 29 15.58 25.73 -9.88
N ASN A 30 16.40 26.68 -10.35
CA ASN A 30 17.34 26.54 -11.48
C ASN A 30 16.77 25.96 -12.79
N GLY A 31 15.66 26.49 -13.30
CA GLY A 31 15.28 26.31 -14.71
C GLY A 31 14.88 24.89 -15.13
N ILE A 32 14.78 23.94 -14.19
CA ILE A 32 14.19 22.63 -14.45
C ILE A 32 12.76 22.69 -13.95
N THR A 33 11.81 22.93 -14.87
CA THR A 33 10.39 22.74 -14.61
C THR A 33 10.14 21.24 -14.43
N THR A 34 10.46 20.70 -13.26
CA THR A 34 10.02 19.35 -12.90
C THR A 34 8.51 19.44 -12.68
N HIS A 35 7.73 18.93 -13.64
CA HIS A 35 6.34 18.59 -13.36
C HIS A 35 6.36 17.54 -12.24
N ARG A 36 6.29 17.98 -10.99
CA ARG A 36 5.88 17.11 -9.90
C ARG A 36 4.44 16.75 -10.20
N ARG A 37 4.21 15.63 -10.89
CA ARG A 37 2.91 14.97 -10.86
C ARG A 37 2.67 14.62 -9.40
N PHE A 38 1.81 15.39 -8.76
CA PHE A 38 1.31 15.08 -7.43
C PHE A 38 0.51 13.79 -7.58
N THR A 39 1.13 12.67 -7.20
CA THR A 39 0.42 11.38 -7.17
C THR A 39 -0.41 11.34 -5.90
N THR A 40 -1.73 11.22 -6.04
CA THR A 40 -2.62 11.06 -4.90
C THR A 40 -2.57 9.63 -4.36
N VAL A 41 -2.76 9.49 -3.04
CA VAL A 41 -2.90 8.17 -2.40
C VAL A 41 -4.34 7.71 -2.57
N THR A 42 -4.55 6.55 -3.19
CA THR A 42 -5.90 6.01 -3.43
C THR A 42 -6.32 5.02 -2.37
N CYS A 43 -5.39 4.21 -1.87
CA CYS A 43 -5.67 3.25 -0.79
C CYS A 43 -4.41 2.86 -0.02
N ILE A 44 -4.63 2.35 1.19
CA ILE A 44 -3.60 1.89 2.11
C ILE A 44 -4.01 0.52 2.64
N ALA A 45 -3.06 -0.42 2.72
CA ALA A 45 -3.25 -1.72 3.33
C ALA A 45 -2.18 -1.99 4.41
N LEU A 46 -2.60 -2.55 5.54
CA LEU A 46 -1.75 -2.96 6.64
C LEU A 46 -1.66 -4.49 6.65
N LEU A 47 -0.44 -5.03 6.49
CA LEU A 47 -0.22 -6.47 6.57
C LEU A 47 0.27 -6.91 7.95
N SER A 48 1.10 -6.09 8.60
CA SER A 48 1.65 -6.32 9.94
C SER A 48 1.70 -5.00 10.71
N ARG A 49 2.13 -5.04 11.98
CA ARG A 49 2.35 -3.81 12.78
C ARG A 49 3.45 -2.91 12.21
N THR A 50 4.29 -3.42 11.33
CA THR A 50 5.51 -2.76 10.87
C THR A 50 5.53 -2.43 9.39
N ILE A 51 4.67 -3.03 8.55
CA ILE A 51 4.71 -2.80 7.09
C ILE A 51 3.38 -2.24 6.59
N ILE A 52 3.46 -1.08 5.95
CA ILE A 52 2.35 -0.38 5.28
C ILE A 52 2.55 -0.42 3.77
N TRP A 53 1.49 -0.79 3.06
CA TRP A 53 1.41 -0.70 1.61
C TRP A 53 0.53 0.47 1.20
N ILE A 54 1.00 1.26 0.23
CA ILE A 54 0.31 2.47 -0.26
C ILE A 54 0.19 2.37 -1.77
N ALA A 55 -1.01 2.53 -2.29
CA ALA A 55 -1.29 2.62 -3.71
C ALA A 55 -1.57 4.07 -4.14
N TYR A 56 -1.26 4.36 -5.39
CA TYR A 56 -1.37 5.69 -5.96
C TYR A 56 -2.18 5.68 -7.27
N ASP A 57 -2.78 6.83 -7.60
CA ASP A 57 -3.50 7.09 -8.86
C ASP A 57 -2.67 6.84 -10.13
N SER A 58 -1.35 6.95 -10.01
CA SER A 58 -0.40 6.68 -11.10
C SER A 58 -0.23 5.21 -11.46
N GLY A 59 -0.88 4.28 -10.74
CA GLY A 59 -0.69 2.83 -10.90
C GLY A 59 0.53 2.25 -10.20
N SER A 60 1.18 3.05 -9.37
CA SER A 60 2.33 2.61 -8.57
C SER A 60 1.90 2.10 -7.20
N ILE A 61 2.66 1.16 -6.65
CA ILE A 61 2.55 0.71 -5.25
C ILE A 61 3.87 1.01 -4.56
N GLY A 62 3.81 1.38 -3.28
CA GLY A 62 4.99 1.52 -2.43
C GLY A 62 4.84 0.90 -1.06
N THR A 63 5.95 0.41 -0.51
CA THR A 63 6.03 -0.21 0.82
C THR A 63 6.78 0.69 1.78
N HIS A 64 6.30 0.78 3.01
CA HIS A 64 6.93 1.55 4.08
C HIS A 64 7.06 0.70 5.33
N HIS A 65 8.22 0.80 5.98
CA HIS A 65 8.45 0.22 7.30
C HIS A 65 8.16 1.27 8.37
N VAL A 66 7.35 0.90 9.35
CA VAL A 66 7.08 1.62 10.60
C VAL A 66 8.01 1.04 11.66
N SER A 67 8.97 1.84 12.11
CA SER A 67 9.80 1.49 13.27
C SER A 67 8.96 1.60 14.55
N GLU A 68 8.81 0.52 15.32
CA GLU A 68 8.12 0.57 16.62
C GLU A 68 8.84 1.48 17.64
N GLN A 69 10.15 1.73 17.47
CA GLN A 69 10.94 2.58 18.37
C GLN A 69 10.94 4.06 17.97
N GLU A 70 10.54 4.39 16.74
CA GLU A 70 10.49 5.76 16.23
C GLU A 70 9.20 5.94 15.43
N ILE A 71 8.08 6.17 16.13
CA ILE A 71 6.76 6.51 15.54
C ILE A 71 6.84 7.74 14.59
N SER A 72 7.99 8.43 14.54
CA SER A 72 8.26 9.60 13.69
C SER A 72 8.79 9.28 12.28
N LEU A 73 9.30 8.08 11.99
CA LEU A 73 9.99 7.79 10.72
C LEU A 73 9.41 6.59 9.98
N LEU A 74 8.61 6.89 8.95
CA LEU A 74 8.28 5.93 7.89
C LEU A 74 9.46 5.87 6.91
N VAL A 75 10.11 4.71 6.81
CA VAL A 75 11.14 4.48 5.79
C VAL A 75 10.47 3.82 4.59
N ARG A 76 10.44 4.51 3.44
CA ARG A 76 10.00 3.91 2.18
C ARG A 76 11.03 2.89 1.72
N ILE A 77 10.62 1.63 1.60
CA ILE A 77 11.51 0.53 1.21
C ILE A 77 11.57 0.45 -0.32
N THR A 78 10.43 0.32 -0.99
CA THR A 78 10.37 0.17 -2.45
C THR A 78 9.15 0.89 -3.05
N ARG A 79 9.23 1.28 -4.34
CA ARG A 79 8.06 1.66 -5.17
C ARG A 79 8.28 1.20 -6.59
N TRP A 80 7.24 0.65 -7.19
CA TRP A 80 7.26 0.18 -8.57
C TRP A 80 5.91 0.41 -9.22
N ARG A 81 5.89 0.38 -10.56
CA ARG A 81 4.66 0.44 -11.36
C ARG A 81 4.03 -0.94 -11.33
N ALA A 82 2.82 -1.03 -10.76
CA ALA A 82 2.11 -2.28 -10.54
C ALA A 82 0.99 -2.50 -11.56
N HIS A 83 0.28 -1.44 -11.93
CA HIS A 83 -0.86 -1.49 -12.85
C HIS A 83 -0.70 -0.50 -14.02
N GLU A 84 -1.39 -0.77 -15.12
CA GLU A 84 -1.52 0.15 -16.26
C GLU A 84 -2.71 1.10 -16.07
N GLY A 85 -2.63 1.95 -15.05
CA GLY A 85 -3.70 2.89 -14.72
C GLY A 85 -3.89 3.02 -13.21
N SER A 86 -4.95 3.71 -12.78
CA SER A 86 -5.21 3.94 -11.37
C SER A 86 -5.46 2.63 -10.61
N ILE A 87 -4.92 2.53 -9.41
CA ILE A 87 -5.22 1.42 -8.49
C ILE A 87 -6.43 1.81 -7.66
N HIS A 88 -7.50 1.04 -7.77
CA HIS A 88 -8.78 1.29 -7.12
C HIS A 88 -8.90 0.61 -5.75
N SER A 89 -8.16 -0.49 -5.56
CA SER A 89 -8.20 -1.24 -4.31
C SER A 89 -6.90 -2.00 -4.03
N LEU A 90 -6.59 -2.10 -2.74
CA LEU A 90 -5.45 -2.84 -2.21
C LEU A 90 -5.87 -3.54 -0.92
N VAL A 91 -5.63 -4.84 -0.82
CA VAL A 91 -5.89 -5.61 0.41
C VAL A 91 -4.75 -6.54 0.74
N ALA A 92 -4.49 -6.71 2.04
CA ALA A 92 -3.45 -7.59 2.54
C ALA A 92 -4.09 -8.83 3.18
N VAL A 93 -3.58 -10.01 2.83
CA VAL A 93 -4.00 -11.29 3.39
C VAL A 93 -2.81 -11.93 4.10
N SER A 94 -2.86 -11.96 5.43
CA SER A 94 -1.88 -12.67 6.24
C SER A 94 -2.25 -14.16 6.31
N LYS A 95 -1.31 -15.03 5.94
CA LYS A 95 -1.43 -16.49 6.11
C LYS A 95 -0.78 -16.93 7.43
N ASN A 96 0.26 -16.23 7.86
CA ASN A 96 0.90 -16.29 9.19
C ASN A 96 1.67 -14.97 9.47
N LYS A 97 2.41 -14.89 10.60
CA LYS A 97 3.11 -13.65 11.03
C LYS A 97 4.09 -13.09 9.99
N ASP A 98 4.71 -13.95 9.17
CA ASP A 98 5.84 -13.58 8.29
C ASP A 98 5.58 -13.85 6.80
N THR A 99 4.44 -14.44 6.46
CA THR A 99 4.05 -14.75 5.08
C THR A 99 2.62 -14.29 4.81
N GLY A 100 2.49 -13.51 3.74
CA GLY A 100 1.22 -12.96 3.31
C GLY A 100 1.26 -12.64 1.83
N SER A 101 0.08 -12.44 1.28
CA SER A 101 -0.10 -11.93 -0.08
C SER A 101 -0.76 -10.56 -0.01
N VAL A 102 -0.36 -9.68 -0.92
CA VAL A 102 -1.05 -8.42 -1.15
C VAL A 102 -1.77 -8.52 -2.49
N TRP A 103 -3.01 -8.06 -2.52
CA TRP A 103 -3.85 -8.10 -3.70
C TRP A 103 -4.14 -6.68 -4.12
N SER A 104 -3.97 -6.38 -5.40
CA SER A 104 -4.27 -5.08 -5.98
C SER A 104 -5.18 -5.21 -7.19
N SER A 105 -6.01 -4.19 -7.40
CA SER A 105 -6.89 -4.08 -8.54
C SER A 105 -7.03 -2.64 -9.01
N GLY A 106 -7.33 -2.44 -10.29
CA GLY A 106 -7.42 -1.10 -10.85
C GLY A 106 -8.08 -1.03 -12.22
N GLU A 107 -7.81 0.10 -12.88
CA GLU A 107 -8.32 0.48 -14.19
C GLU A 107 -7.92 -0.50 -15.30
N ASP A 108 -6.77 -1.17 -15.16
CA ASP A 108 -6.26 -2.12 -16.16
C ASP A 108 -7.03 -3.45 -16.21
N ALA A 109 -8.12 -3.58 -15.46
CA ALA A 109 -8.95 -4.77 -15.35
C ALA A 109 -8.19 -6.03 -14.85
N VAL A 110 -7.01 -5.88 -14.25
CA VAL A 110 -6.23 -7.00 -13.73
C VAL A 110 -6.32 -7.04 -12.21
N VAL A 111 -6.52 -8.24 -11.65
CA VAL A 111 -6.22 -8.52 -10.23
C VAL A 111 -4.81 -9.07 -10.15
N ARG A 112 -3.92 -8.41 -9.41
CA ARG A 112 -2.55 -8.87 -9.19
C ARG A 112 -2.34 -9.30 -7.77
N ILE A 113 -1.54 -10.35 -7.60
CA ILE A 113 -1.21 -10.97 -6.33
C ILE A 113 0.29 -10.89 -6.14
N TRP A 114 0.71 -10.27 -5.05
CA TRP A 114 2.09 -9.99 -4.73
C TRP A 114 2.51 -10.80 -3.51
N ASN A 115 3.71 -11.35 -3.55
CA ASN A 115 4.36 -11.86 -2.35
C ASN A 115 4.74 -10.65 -1.48
N ALA A 116 4.19 -10.58 -0.27
CA ALA A 116 4.40 -9.42 0.57
C ALA A 116 5.84 -9.22 1.05
N GLN A 117 6.63 -10.31 1.14
CA GLN A 117 8.01 -10.26 1.60
C GLN A 117 8.96 -9.89 0.48
N THR A 118 8.81 -10.52 -0.69
CA THR A 118 9.72 -10.32 -1.82
C THR A 118 9.29 -9.17 -2.73
N THR A 119 8.06 -8.66 -2.59
CA THR A 119 7.42 -7.68 -3.46
C THR A 119 7.27 -8.12 -4.92
N LEU A 120 7.49 -9.41 -5.21
CA LEU A 120 7.36 -9.98 -6.54
C LEU A 120 5.91 -10.40 -6.81
N GLU A 121 5.47 -10.22 -8.05
CA GLU A 121 4.19 -10.74 -8.52
C GLU A 121 4.20 -12.27 -8.49
N GLN A 122 3.22 -12.87 -7.84
CA GLN A 122 3.00 -14.32 -7.80
C GLN A 122 2.04 -14.76 -8.89
N ARG A 123 1.03 -13.93 -9.18
CA ARG A 123 0.00 -14.22 -10.17
C ARG A 123 -0.77 -12.97 -10.56
N SER A 124 -1.36 -13.00 -11.76
CA SER A 124 -2.31 -12.01 -12.24
C SER A 124 -3.50 -12.67 -12.94
N PHE A 125 -4.64 -12.01 -12.87
CA PHE A 125 -5.88 -12.44 -13.51
C PHE A 125 -6.52 -11.27 -14.23
N ALA A 126 -6.63 -11.39 -15.56
CA ALA A 126 -7.34 -10.41 -16.37
C ALA A 126 -8.85 -10.61 -16.24
N ASN A 127 -9.57 -9.52 -16.01
CA ASN A 127 -11.01 -9.41 -16.09
C ASN A 127 -11.39 -8.58 -17.32
N ARG A 128 -12.68 -8.53 -17.60
CA ARG A 128 -13.19 -7.78 -18.75
C ARG A 128 -13.28 -6.27 -18.46
N HIS A 129 -13.57 -5.92 -17.22
CA HIS A 129 -13.76 -4.54 -16.77
C HIS A 129 -12.87 -4.22 -15.56
N ALA A 130 -12.69 -2.93 -15.32
CA ALA A 130 -11.96 -2.43 -14.16
C ALA A 130 -12.55 -2.97 -12.86
N ILE A 131 -11.70 -3.32 -11.91
CA ILE A 131 -12.15 -3.84 -10.61
C ILE A 131 -12.08 -2.72 -9.59
N ASP A 132 -13.26 -2.31 -9.13
CA ASP A 132 -13.44 -1.15 -8.26
C ASP A 132 -12.97 -1.41 -6.84
N LYS A 133 -13.28 -2.59 -6.29
CA LYS A 133 -13.00 -2.90 -4.89
C LYS A 133 -12.61 -4.36 -4.69
N LEU A 134 -11.66 -4.55 -3.77
CA LEU A 134 -11.26 -5.82 -3.18
C LEU A 134 -11.60 -5.79 -1.69
N VAL A 135 -12.12 -6.90 -1.17
CA VAL A 135 -12.47 -7.06 0.25
C VAL A 135 -11.97 -8.41 0.75
N VAL A 136 -11.40 -8.44 1.96
CA VAL A 136 -10.97 -9.69 2.61
C VAL A 136 -11.96 -10.04 3.69
N THR A 137 -12.42 -11.28 3.70
CA THR A 137 -13.26 -11.83 4.77
C THR A 137 -12.59 -13.03 5.38
N GLN A 138 -12.67 -13.16 6.71
CA GLN A 138 -12.21 -14.34 7.44
C GLN A 138 -13.40 -14.97 8.16
N ASN A 139 -13.64 -16.25 7.91
CA ASN A 139 -14.69 -17.00 8.62
C ASN A 139 -14.16 -17.53 9.96
N HIS A 140 -15.07 -17.92 10.86
CA HIS A 140 -14.79 -18.57 12.15
C HIS A 140 -13.93 -19.84 12.01
N SER A 141 -13.99 -20.52 10.85
CA SER A 141 -13.13 -21.66 10.49
C SER A 141 -11.71 -21.27 10.05
N SER A 142 -11.31 -20.00 10.19
CA SER A 142 -10.05 -19.43 9.72
C SER A 142 -9.82 -19.49 8.20
N HIS A 143 -10.86 -19.81 7.42
CA HIS A 143 -10.80 -19.68 5.98
C HIS A 143 -10.91 -18.22 5.58
N VAL A 144 -9.86 -17.73 4.92
CA VAL A 144 -9.84 -16.40 4.32
C VAL A 144 -10.38 -16.50 2.89
N ARG A 145 -11.15 -15.50 2.49
CA ARG A 145 -11.57 -15.27 1.10
C ARG A 145 -11.31 -13.82 0.73
N VAL A 146 -10.97 -13.61 -0.53
CA VAL A 146 -10.91 -12.27 -1.13
C VAL A 146 -12.08 -12.15 -2.09
N TRP A 147 -12.76 -11.01 -2.08
CA TRP A 147 -13.89 -10.72 -2.94
C TRP A 147 -13.50 -9.56 -3.84
N SER A 148 -13.86 -9.63 -5.12
CA SER A 148 -13.66 -8.54 -6.06
C SER A 148 -14.98 -8.16 -6.71
N ILE A 149 -15.26 -6.87 -6.74
CA ILE A 149 -16.45 -6.32 -7.40
C ILE A 149 -16.02 -5.31 -8.47
N SER A 150 -16.72 -5.36 -9.58
CA SER A 150 -16.71 -4.36 -10.64
C SER A 150 -18.13 -3.85 -10.80
N SER A 151 -18.29 -2.55 -10.95
CA SER A 151 -19.57 -1.88 -11.21
C SER A 151 -20.12 -2.18 -12.60
N GLU A 152 -19.27 -2.65 -13.52
CA GLU A 152 -19.64 -3.04 -14.88
C GLU A 152 -19.96 -4.53 -15.02
N GLU A 153 -19.70 -5.34 -13.99
CA GLU A 153 -19.98 -6.77 -13.96
C GLU A 153 -21.23 -7.08 -13.13
N SER A 154 -21.98 -8.11 -13.53
CA SER A 154 -23.19 -8.53 -12.81
C SER A 154 -22.93 -9.51 -11.66
N PHE A 155 -21.67 -9.94 -11.47
CA PHE A 155 -21.28 -10.94 -10.49
C PHE A 155 -20.09 -10.46 -9.66
N VAL A 156 -19.99 -10.99 -8.45
CA VAL A 156 -18.85 -10.77 -7.55
C VAL A 156 -17.95 -11.99 -7.65
N SER A 157 -16.66 -11.79 -7.90
CA SER A 157 -15.72 -12.92 -7.94
C SER A 157 -15.15 -13.18 -6.56
N VAL A 158 -15.05 -14.47 -6.20
CA VAL A 158 -14.57 -14.93 -4.91
C VAL A 158 -13.28 -15.69 -5.11
N TRP A 159 -12.27 -15.37 -4.31
CA TRP A 159 -10.94 -15.90 -4.48
C TRP A 159 -10.49 -16.63 -3.22
N ASN A 160 -9.88 -17.79 -3.41
CA ASN A 160 -9.18 -18.50 -2.36
C ASN A 160 -7.71 -18.06 -2.34
N PRO A 161 -7.25 -17.37 -1.29
CA PRO A 161 -5.88 -16.86 -1.22
C PRO A 161 -4.83 -17.95 -0.95
N SER A 162 -5.24 -19.20 -0.69
CA SER A 162 -4.30 -20.29 -0.44
C SER A 162 -3.73 -20.90 -1.72
N ASP A 163 -4.54 -20.96 -2.78
CA ASP A 163 -4.23 -21.57 -4.08
C ASP A 163 -4.47 -20.62 -5.26
N PHE A 164 -5.01 -19.42 -4.99
CA PHE A 164 -5.39 -18.39 -5.97
C PHE A 164 -6.45 -18.87 -6.97
N THR A 165 -7.34 -19.77 -6.55
CA THR A 165 -8.49 -20.16 -7.37
C THR A 165 -9.61 -19.13 -7.28
N CYS A 166 -10.34 -18.96 -8.39
CA CYS A 166 -11.50 -18.07 -8.50
C CYS A 166 -12.77 -18.90 -8.60
N GLU A 167 -13.73 -18.62 -7.74
CA GLU A 167 -15.12 -19.06 -7.80
C GLU A 167 -15.96 -17.84 -8.26
N ARG A 168 -16.81 -18.02 -9.27
CA ARG A 168 -17.68 -16.97 -9.82
C ARG A 168 -19.14 -17.31 -9.59
#